data_AF-A0ABD1R4A4-F1
#
_entry.id   AF-A0ABD1R4A4-F1
#
_cell.length_a   1.000
_cell.length_b   1.000
_cell.length_c   1.000
_cell.angle_alpha   90.00
_cell.angle_beta   90.00
_cell.angle_gamma   90.00
#
_symmetry.space_group_name_H-M   'P 1'
#
loop_
_entity.id
_entity.type
_entity.pdbx_description
1 polymer ?
#
loop_
_entity_poly.entity_id
_entity_poly.type
_entity_poly.pdbx_seq_one_letter_code
_entity_poly.pdbx_strand_id
1 'polypeptide(L)'
;MFDFQRFLSVCRNWKLQISTPFFAHNQSICCGSTLGFFSQAPGEPPSIVSDDPRACGVPDPFLRFLPEPVDIRSASNGLLLCCQSQTGNKAYYICNPVTKQWKKLPKPNANHGLHPEVVLIFEPSRLNFEADYKPVCAFPSADFDDATEFEIYSSKEGSWKVSGEIHFTAYSVDLKSGVHVNGVVYWK
;
A
#
# COMPACT_ATOMS: atom_id res chain seq x y z
N MET A 1 15.12 -12.01 13.30
CA MET A 1 14.77 -13.35 12.80
C MET A 1 13.28 -13.59 13.03
N PHE A 2 12.43 -13.30 12.04
CA PHE A 2 10.99 -13.62 12.06
C PHE A 2 10.61 -14.19 10.71
N ASP A 3 10.70 -15.52 10.60
CA ASP A 3 10.33 -16.26 9.40
C ASP A 3 9.08 -17.07 9.75
N PHE A 4 7.90 -16.64 9.25
CA PHE A 4 6.61 -17.26 9.56
C PHE A 4 6.56 -18.74 9.12
N GLN A 5 7.36 -19.14 8.12
CA GLN A 5 7.39 -20.53 7.65
C GLN A 5 8.14 -21.48 8.59
N ARG A 6 9.12 -20.98 9.36
CA ARG A 6 9.90 -21.81 10.30
C ARG A 6 9.13 -22.27 11.53
N PHE A 7 8.03 -21.61 11.88
CA PHE A 7 7.24 -21.94 13.07
C PHE A 7 6.11 -22.95 12.82
N LEU A 8 6.00 -23.51 11.61
CA LEU A 8 4.95 -24.50 11.32
C LEU A 8 5.31 -25.94 11.74
N SER A 9 6.57 -26.19 12.11
CA SER A 9 7.12 -27.52 12.45
C SER A 9 7.26 -27.79 13.97
N VAL A 10 6.60 -27.00 14.79
CA VAL A 10 6.63 -27.05 16.27
C VAL A 10 5.40 -27.75 16.85
N CYS A 11 5.28 -27.84 18.18
CA CYS A 11 4.17 -28.52 18.84
C CYS A 11 2.79 -27.93 18.44
N ARG A 12 1.74 -28.76 18.44
CA ARG A 12 0.37 -28.35 18.06
C ARG A 12 -0.11 -27.11 18.81
N ASN A 13 0.25 -26.99 20.09
CA ASN A 13 -0.15 -25.87 20.92
C ASN A 13 0.49 -24.55 20.46
N TRP A 14 1.78 -24.56 20.13
CA TRP A 14 2.44 -23.37 19.58
C TRP A 14 1.87 -23.01 18.21
N LYS A 15 1.60 -24.00 17.36
CA LYS A 15 0.95 -23.77 16.06
C LYS A 15 -0.41 -23.09 16.21
N LEU A 16 -1.19 -23.46 17.22
CA LEU A 16 -2.45 -22.80 17.57
C LEU A 16 -2.22 -21.34 17.98
N GLN A 17 -1.26 -21.08 18.87
CA GLN A 17 -0.94 -19.73 19.36
C GLN A 17 -0.56 -18.76 18.22
N ILE A 18 0.35 -19.18 17.32
CA ILE A 18 0.81 -18.34 16.20
C ILE A 18 -0.26 -18.14 15.11
N SER A 19 -1.29 -18.99 15.10
CA SER A 19 -2.42 -18.89 14.17
C SER A 19 -3.52 -17.95 14.68
N THR A 20 -3.41 -17.45 15.92
CA THR A 20 -4.37 -16.49 16.46
C THR A 20 -4.20 -15.11 15.80
N PRO A 21 -5.30 -14.41 15.47
CA PRO A 21 -5.23 -13.02 15.01
C PRO A 21 -4.52 -12.10 16.01
N PHE A 22 -4.66 -12.38 17.30
CA PHE A 22 -4.01 -11.63 18.37
C PHE A 22 -2.47 -11.68 18.30
N PHE A 23 -1.91 -12.88 18.10
CA PHE A 23 -0.46 -13.02 17.97
C PHE A 23 0.07 -12.30 16.73
N ALA A 24 -0.58 -12.49 15.58
CA ALA A 24 -0.18 -11.84 14.34
C ALA A 24 -0.23 -10.30 14.45
N HIS A 25 -1.30 -9.78 15.06
CA HIS A 25 -1.48 -8.34 15.30
C HIS A 25 -0.44 -7.77 16.27
N ASN A 26 -0.16 -8.47 17.36
CA ASN A 26 0.82 -7.99 18.32
C ASN A 26 2.24 -8.01 17.73
N GLN A 27 2.57 -9.03 16.93
CA GLN A 27 3.84 -9.13 16.23
C GLN A 27 4.02 -8.02 15.18
N SER A 28 2.99 -7.69 14.40
CA SER A 28 3.08 -6.63 13.38
C SER A 28 3.36 -5.25 13.99
N ILE A 29 2.87 -5.00 15.21
CA ILE A 29 3.10 -3.74 15.92
C ILE A 29 4.45 -3.74 16.66
N CYS A 30 4.87 -4.88 17.21
CA CYS A 30 6.12 -4.96 17.98
C CYS A 30 7.37 -5.01 17.08
N CYS A 31 7.26 -5.59 15.89
CA CYS A 31 8.38 -5.73 14.96
C CYS A 31 8.43 -4.55 13.98
N GLY A 32 8.63 -3.34 14.51
CA GLY A 32 8.67 -2.09 13.74
C GLY A 32 10.00 -1.78 13.03
N SER A 33 10.94 -2.72 12.99
CA SER A 33 12.21 -2.53 12.28
C SER A 33 12.00 -2.60 10.77
N THR A 34 12.49 -1.63 10.01
CA THR A 34 12.53 -1.69 8.55
C THR A 34 13.36 -2.89 8.10
N LEU A 35 12.73 -3.88 7.50
CA LEU A 35 13.38 -5.13 7.04
C LEU A 35 13.97 -5.02 5.63
N GLY A 36 13.60 -3.98 4.87
CA GLY A 36 14.07 -3.76 3.52
C GLY A 36 13.21 -2.76 2.76
N PHE A 37 13.61 -2.45 1.54
CA PHE A 37 12.97 -1.52 0.63
C PHE A 37 12.54 -2.24 -0.64
N PHE A 38 11.36 -1.90 -1.16
CA PHE A 38 10.99 -2.28 -2.52
C PHE A 38 11.59 -1.28 -3.51
N SER A 39 12.17 -1.80 -4.58
CA SER A 39 12.70 -1.03 -5.71
C SER A 39 12.11 -1.57 -7.00
N GLN A 40 11.56 -0.67 -7.83
CA GLN A 40 10.94 -1.02 -9.10
C GLN A 40 11.24 0.06 -10.14
N ALA A 41 11.81 -0.35 -11.27
CA ALA A 41 11.90 0.51 -12.44
C ALA A 41 10.58 0.43 -13.24
N PRO A 42 10.19 1.48 -13.98
CA PRO A 42 8.97 1.46 -14.78
C PRO A 42 8.91 0.25 -15.72
N GLY A 43 7.83 -0.53 -15.65
CA GLY A 43 7.64 -1.72 -16.50
C GLY A 43 8.41 -2.97 -16.07
N GLU A 44 9.30 -2.87 -15.10
CA GLU A 44 10.07 -4.00 -14.57
C GLU A 44 9.40 -4.60 -13.32
N PRO A 45 9.64 -5.89 -13.01
CA PRO A 45 9.13 -6.48 -11.79
C PRO A 45 9.79 -5.86 -10.55
N PRO A 46 9.09 -5.77 -9.41
CA PRO A 46 9.66 -5.24 -8.19
C PRO A 46 10.73 -6.16 -7.62
N SER A 47 11.70 -5.57 -6.91
CA SER A 47 12.77 -6.24 -6.19
C SER A 47 12.82 -5.74 -4.75
N ILE A 48 13.39 -6.55 -3.84
CA ILE A 48 13.61 -6.15 -2.45
C ILE A 48 15.10 -5.96 -2.20
N VAL A 49 15.44 -4.81 -1.64
CA VAL A 49 16.78 -4.47 -1.17
C VAL A 49 16.79 -4.52 0.36
N SER A 50 17.65 -5.35 0.94
CA SER A 50 17.78 -5.52 2.39
C SER A 50 19.23 -5.84 2.76
N ASP A 51 19.68 -5.35 3.91
CA ASP A 51 21.00 -5.67 4.47
C ASP A 51 21.11 -7.14 4.92
N ASP A 52 19.98 -7.74 5.31
CA ASP A 52 19.88 -9.17 5.57
C ASP A 52 18.75 -9.78 4.72
N PRO A 53 19.06 -10.31 3.53
CA PRO A 53 18.08 -10.95 2.66
C PRO A 53 17.33 -12.11 3.32
N ARG A 54 17.87 -12.70 4.39
CA ARG A 54 17.20 -13.77 5.17
C ARG A 54 16.26 -13.22 6.25
N ALA A 55 16.36 -11.94 6.58
CA ALA A 55 15.43 -11.23 7.48
C ALA A 55 14.23 -10.65 6.74
N CYS A 56 14.32 -10.48 5.42
CA CYS A 56 13.20 -10.11 4.56
C CYS A 56 12.16 -11.24 4.58
N GLY A 57 11.22 -11.20 5.54
CA GLY A 57 10.12 -12.16 5.68
C GLY A 57 9.09 -12.12 4.54
N VAL A 58 9.46 -11.55 3.37
CA VAL A 58 8.64 -11.53 2.17
C VAL A 58 8.93 -12.78 1.34
N PRO A 59 7.98 -13.73 1.24
CA PRO A 59 8.18 -15.00 0.55
C PRO A 59 8.22 -14.90 -0.98
N ASP A 60 7.77 -13.79 -1.58
CA ASP A 60 7.86 -13.57 -3.03
C ASP A 60 8.07 -12.08 -3.36
N PRO A 61 9.33 -11.63 -3.52
CA PRO A 61 9.67 -10.24 -3.81
C PRO A 61 9.06 -9.69 -5.10
N PHE A 62 8.77 -10.57 -6.07
CA PHE A 62 8.22 -10.22 -7.37
C PHE A 62 6.69 -10.06 -7.39
N LEU A 63 6.03 -10.25 -6.24
CA LEU A 63 4.58 -10.13 -6.07
C LEU A 63 3.74 -10.99 -7.05
N ARG A 64 4.23 -12.17 -7.44
CA ARG A 64 3.54 -13.05 -8.43
C ARG A 64 2.26 -13.69 -7.90
N PHE A 65 1.95 -13.49 -6.63
CA PHE A 65 0.66 -13.87 -6.05
C PHE A 65 -0.49 -12.93 -6.44
N LEU A 66 -0.17 -11.76 -7.00
CA LEU A 66 -1.14 -10.87 -7.62
C LEU A 66 -1.62 -11.45 -8.96
N PRO A 67 -2.85 -11.10 -9.40
CA PRO A 67 -3.42 -11.69 -10.60
C PRO A 67 -2.69 -11.27 -11.89
N GLU A 68 -1.85 -10.24 -11.83
CA GLU A 68 -1.17 -9.63 -12.96
C GLU A 68 0.06 -8.82 -12.54
N PRO A 69 0.96 -8.46 -13.48
CA PRO A 69 2.03 -7.51 -13.22
C PRO A 69 1.50 -6.13 -12.79
N VAL A 70 2.09 -5.57 -11.74
CA VAL A 70 1.67 -4.28 -11.16
C VAL A 70 2.86 -3.38 -10.88
N ASP A 71 2.62 -2.08 -10.83
CA ASP A 71 3.55 -1.10 -10.27
C ASP A 71 3.21 -0.84 -8.81
N ILE A 72 4.21 -0.81 -7.94
CA ILE A 72 4.09 -0.34 -6.57
C ILE A 72 3.99 1.18 -6.60
N ARG A 73 2.92 1.73 -6.03
CA ARG A 73 2.64 3.18 -5.99
C ARG A 73 2.87 3.79 -4.62
N SER A 74 2.60 3.04 -3.55
CA SER A 74 2.88 3.50 -2.19
C SER A 74 3.04 2.32 -1.24
N ALA A 75 3.76 2.53 -0.14
CA ALA A 75 3.87 1.57 0.95
C ALA A 75 3.59 2.27 2.29
N SER A 76 2.93 1.59 3.22
CA SER A 76 2.72 2.08 4.59
C SER A 76 2.56 0.91 5.55
N ASN A 77 3.40 0.86 6.61
CA ASN A 77 3.33 -0.12 7.69
C ASN A 77 3.13 -1.58 7.23
N GLY A 78 3.88 -1.98 6.20
CA GLY A 78 3.85 -3.35 5.65
C GLY A 78 2.76 -3.65 4.63
N LEU A 79 1.82 -2.71 4.38
CA LEU A 79 0.92 -2.78 3.24
C LEU A 79 1.54 -2.09 2.02
N LEU A 80 1.29 -2.67 0.84
CA LEU A 80 1.60 -2.07 -0.44
C LEU A 80 0.31 -1.69 -1.15
N LEU A 81 0.32 -0.51 -1.76
CA LEU A 81 -0.65 -0.11 -2.77
C LEU A 81 0.02 -0.25 -4.13
N CYS A 82 -0.58 -1.06 -4.99
CA CYS A 82 -0.13 -1.27 -6.35
C CYS A 82 -1.20 -0.84 -7.35
N CYS A 83 -0.80 -0.52 -8.57
CA CYS A 83 -1.72 -0.31 -9.68
C CYS A 83 -1.33 -1.13 -10.90
N GLN A 84 -2.32 -1.43 -11.72
CA GLN A 84 -2.10 -2.06 -13.01
C GLN A 84 -1.43 -1.05 -13.96
N SER A 85 -0.24 -1.39 -14.47
CA SER A 85 0.59 -0.50 -15.30
C SER A 85 0.29 -0.62 -16.80
N GLN A 86 -0.08 -1.82 -17.25
CA GLN A 86 0.10 -2.21 -18.66
C GLN A 86 -1.19 -2.32 -19.48
N THR A 87 -2.35 -2.28 -18.85
CA THR A 87 -3.63 -2.26 -19.57
C THR A 87 -4.44 -1.06 -19.09
N GLY A 88 -5.19 -0.40 -19.96
CA GLY A 88 -5.92 0.84 -19.65
C GLY A 88 -6.94 0.73 -18.50
N ASN A 89 -7.08 -0.44 -17.89
CA ASN A 89 -7.82 -0.65 -16.66
C ASN A 89 -6.94 -0.25 -15.47
N LYS A 90 -7.22 0.89 -14.84
CA LYS A 90 -6.41 1.45 -13.74
C LYS A 90 -6.81 0.85 -12.39
N ALA A 91 -6.73 -0.47 -12.29
CA ALA A 91 -7.12 -1.18 -11.08
C ALA A 91 -6.10 -0.92 -9.95
N TYR A 92 -6.61 -0.59 -8.76
CA TYR A 92 -5.80 -0.51 -7.54
C TYR A 92 -5.89 -1.82 -6.76
N TYR A 93 -4.74 -2.25 -6.26
CA TYR A 93 -4.60 -3.43 -5.42
C TYR A 93 -3.95 -3.04 -4.11
N ILE A 94 -4.55 -3.47 -3.00
CA ILE A 94 -3.89 -3.44 -1.69
C ILE A 94 -3.39 -4.85 -1.42
N CYS A 95 -2.12 -5.00 -1.07
CA CYS A 95 -1.58 -6.30 -0.71
C CYS A 95 -0.66 -6.26 0.51
N ASN A 96 -0.61 -7.40 1.18
CA ASN A 96 0.37 -7.71 2.20
C ASN A 96 1.37 -8.71 1.60
N PRO A 97 2.61 -8.30 1.30
CA PRO A 97 3.60 -9.15 0.65
C PRO A 97 4.06 -10.31 1.53
N VAL A 98 3.97 -10.19 2.86
CA VAL A 98 4.34 -11.24 3.82
C VAL A 98 3.32 -12.36 3.82
N THR A 99 2.02 -12.03 3.84
CA THR A 99 0.94 -13.03 3.86
C THR A 99 0.48 -13.46 2.47
N LYS A 100 0.96 -12.79 1.41
CA LYS A 100 0.50 -12.96 0.01
C LYS A 100 -0.99 -12.69 -0.18
N GLN A 101 -1.64 -12.02 0.78
CA GLN A 101 -3.04 -11.62 0.67
C GLN A 101 -3.15 -10.31 -0.08
N TRP A 102 -4.19 -10.19 -0.88
CA TRP A 102 -4.46 -8.98 -1.65
C TRP A 102 -5.96 -8.76 -1.83
N LYS A 103 -6.32 -7.52 -2.12
CA LYS A 103 -7.68 -7.09 -2.42
C LYS A 103 -7.64 -6.11 -3.58
N LYS A 104 -8.47 -6.35 -4.60
CA LYS A 104 -8.76 -5.37 -5.64
C LYS A 104 -9.72 -4.32 -5.07
N LEU A 105 -9.36 -3.04 -5.20
CA LEU A 105 -10.24 -1.94 -4.81
C LEU A 105 -11.32 -1.73 -5.88
N PRO A 106 -12.50 -1.22 -5.51
CA PRO A 106 -13.49 -0.80 -6.49
C PRO A 106 -12.92 0.26 -7.43
N LYS A 107 -13.57 0.45 -8.58
CA LYS A 107 -13.19 1.50 -9.52
C LYS A 107 -13.32 2.88 -8.83
N PRO A 108 -12.34 3.79 -8.98
CA PRO A 108 -12.46 5.17 -8.51
C PRO A 108 -13.62 5.89 -9.20
N ASN A 109 -14.17 6.94 -8.56
CA ASN A 109 -15.22 7.74 -9.19
C ASN A 109 -14.60 8.77 -10.14
N ALA A 110 -13.42 9.30 -9.80
CA ALA A 110 -12.69 10.24 -10.64
C ALA A 110 -11.76 9.53 -11.64
N ASN A 111 -11.43 10.20 -12.74
CA ASN A 111 -10.41 9.74 -13.66
C ASN A 111 -9.03 10.25 -13.23
N HIS A 112 -8.30 9.42 -12.50
CA HIS A 112 -6.98 9.74 -11.95
C HIS A 112 -5.86 9.97 -13.00
N GLY A 113 -6.16 10.01 -14.30
CA GLY A 113 -5.12 10.16 -15.33
C GLY A 113 -4.21 8.94 -15.43
N LEU A 114 -3.16 9.02 -16.25
CA LEU A 114 -2.26 7.88 -16.48
C LEU A 114 -1.33 7.64 -15.29
N HIS A 115 -0.88 8.70 -14.63
CA HIS A 115 0.15 8.65 -13.59
C HIS A 115 -0.31 9.44 -12.36
N PRO A 116 -1.39 9.00 -11.68
CA PRO A 116 -1.76 9.65 -10.44
C PRO A 116 -0.70 9.44 -9.38
N GLU A 117 -0.47 10.50 -8.60
CA GLU A 117 0.30 10.39 -7.39
C GLU A 117 -0.59 9.90 -6.27
N VAL A 118 -0.14 8.86 -5.56
CA VAL A 118 -0.96 8.19 -4.57
C VAL A 118 -0.17 7.94 -3.31
N VAL A 119 -0.78 8.26 -2.18
CA VAL A 119 -0.25 7.98 -0.85
C VAL A 119 -1.16 7.01 -0.13
N LEU A 120 -0.59 5.90 0.33
CA LEU A 120 -1.28 4.95 1.20
C LEU A 120 -1.13 5.39 2.65
N ILE A 121 -2.24 5.69 3.31
CA ILE A 121 -2.29 5.87 4.75
C ILE A 121 -2.70 4.55 5.38
N PHE A 122 -1.86 3.98 6.24
CA PHE A 122 -2.22 2.84 7.06
C PHE A 122 -1.53 2.95 8.42
N GLU A 123 -2.30 3.16 9.48
CA GLU A 123 -1.80 3.29 10.85
C GLU A 123 -2.37 2.15 11.71
N PRO A 124 -1.60 1.07 11.94
CA PRO A 124 -2.07 -0.04 12.75
C PRO A 124 -2.27 0.40 14.21
N SER A 125 -3.41 0.05 14.78
CA SER A 125 -3.74 0.35 16.19
C SER A 125 -3.66 -0.91 17.03
N ARG A 126 -3.08 -0.81 18.23
CA ARG A 126 -3.05 -1.94 19.20
C ARG A 126 -4.43 -2.45 19.59
N LEU A 127 -5.42 -1.57 19.59
CA LEU A 127 -6.77 -1.88 20.06
C LEU A 127 -7.74 -2.21 18.93
N ASN A 128 -7.36 -1.98 17.67
CA ASN A 128 -8.19 -2.27 16.51
C ASN A 128 -7.52 -3.33 15.63
N PHE A 129 -8.12 -4.52 15.57
CA PHE A 129 -7.65 -5.63 14.74
C PHE A 129 -8.05 -5.48 13.27
N GLU A 130 -9.00 -4.60 12.96
CA GLU A 130 -9.38 -4.32 11.58
C GLU A 130 -8.42 -3.31 10.95
N ALA A 131 -7.92 -3.65 9.75
CA ALA A 131 -7.05 -2.78 9.00
C ALA A 131 -7.82 -1.58 8.39
N ASP A 132 -7.63 -0.41 9.00
CA ASP A 132 -8.14 0.87 8.49
C ASP A 132 -7.06 1.53 7.63
N TYR A 133 -7.23 1.48 6.30
CA TYR A 133 -6.29 2.06 5.35
C TYR A 133 -7.01 2.96 4.35
N LYS A 134 -6.30 4.01 3.91
CA LYS A 134 -6.81 5.08 3.05
C LYS A 134 -5.79 5.48 1.99
N PRO A 135 -5.88 4.91 0.78
CA PRO A 135 -5.29 5.49 -0.42
C PRO A 135 -5.86 6.89 -0.66
N VAL A 136 -4.98 7.86 -0.80
CA VAL A 136 -5.28 9.24 -1.21
C VAL A 136 -4.64 9.45 -2.57
N CYS A 137 -5.45 9.66 -3.59
CA CYS A 137 -5.01 9.92 -4.96
C CYS A 137 -5.08 11.42 -5.24
N ALA A 138 -3.98 12.02 -5.67
CA ALA A 138 -3.94 13.35 -6.24
C ALA A 138 -3.97 13.24 -7.77
N PHE A 139 -4.82 14.03 -8.42
CA PHE A 139 -4.97 14.03 -9.87
C PHE A 139 -5.31 15.42 -10.42
N PRO A 140 -4.97 15.72 -11.68
CA PRO A 140 -5.30 16.99 -12.31
C PRO A 140 -6.81 17.22 -12.36
N SER A 141 -7.26 18.42 -12.03
CA SER A 141 -8.67 18.82 -12.18
C SER A 141 -9.08 18.81 -13.65
N ALA A 142 -10.31 18.40 -13.92
CA ALA A 142 -10.90 18.51 -15.25
C ALA A 142 -11.60 19.87 -15.47
N ASP A 143 -11.95 20.55 -14.38
CA ASP A 143 -12.76 21.78 -14.40
C ASP A 143 -11.91 23.04 -14.27
N PHE A 144 -10.71 22.94 -13.71
CA PHE A 144 -9.82 24.06 -13.45
C PHE A 144 -8.41 23.80 -13.97
N ASP A 145 -7.88 24.76 -14.74
CA ASP A 145 -6.48 24.76 -15.14
C ASP A 145 -5.56 24.92 -13.92
N ASP A 146 -4.40 24.26 -13.97
CA ASP A 146 -3.38 24.27 -12.91
C ASP A 146 -3.91 23.94 -11.50
N ALA A 147 -4.94 23.09 -11.44
CA ALA A 147 -5.54 22.63 -10.20
C ALA A 147 -5.38 21.13 -10.00
N THR A 148 -5.18 20.74 -8.74
CA THR A 148 -5.15 19.34 -8.29
C THR A 148 -6.33 19.06 -7.40
N GLU A 149 -7.03 17.98 -7.69
CA GLU A 149 -8.10 17.40 -6.88
C GLU A 149 -7.62 16.12 -6.19
N PHE A 150 -8.40 15.69 -5.19
CA PHE A 150 -8.08 14.53 -4.38
C PHE A 150 -9.26 13.57 -4.29
N GLU A 151 -9.00 12.27 -4.40
CA GLU A 151 -9.99 11.22 -4.16
C GLU A 151 -9.43 10.23 -3.14
N ILE A 152 -10.24 9.92 -2.12
CA ILE A 152 -9.83 9.10 -0.98
C ILE A 152 -10.65 7.81 -0.95
N TYR A 153 -9.98 6.67 -0.87
CA TYR A 153 -10.63 5.40 -0.56
C TYR A 153 -10.70 5.19 0.95
N SER A 154 -11.84 4.71 1.46
CA SER A 154 -12.00 4.29 2.86
C SER A 154 -12.15 2.77 2.92
N SER A 155 -11.21 2.06 3.58
CA SER A 155 -11.35 0.60 3.73
C SER A 155 -12.57 0.20 4.56
N LYS A 156 -13.00 1.07 5.49
CA LYS A 156 -14.20 0.90 6.31
C LYS A 156 -15.50 0.99 5.52
N GLU A 157 -15.60 1.96 4.62
CA GLU A 157 -16.80 2.16 3.80
C GLU A 157 -16.76 1.30 2.54
N GLY A 158 -15.57 0.88 2.12
CA GLY A 158 -15.38 0.11 0.91
C GLY A 158 -15.58 0.91 -0.37
N SER A 159 -15.53 2.24 -0.31
CA SER A 159 -15.84 3.16 -1.41
C SER A 159 -14.79 4.28 -1.53
N TRP A 160 -14.79 4.91 -2.72
CA TRP A 160 -14.04 6.13 -2.99
C TRP A 160 -14.92 7.36 -2.78
N LYS A 161 -14.31 8.47 -2.34
CA LYS A 161 -14.95 9.76 -2.17
C LYS A 161 -14.02 10.88 -2.64
N VAL A 162 -14.52 11.72 -3.55
CA VAL A 162 -13.83 12.93 -3.99
C VAL A 162 -13.86 13.96 -2.87
N SER A 163 -12.71 14.57 -2.60
CA SER A 163 -12.53 15.65 -1.63
C SER A 163 -13.10 16.95 -2.20
N GLY A 164 -13.64 17.82 -1.35
CA GLY A 164 -14.06 19.17 -1.79
C GLY A 164 -12.88 20.15 -1.90
N GLU A 165 -11.72 19.73 -1.44
CA GLU A 165 -10.47 20.45 -1.38
C GLU A 165 -9.79 20.41 -2.74
N ILE A 166 -9.42 21.60 -3.23
CA ILE A 166 -8.72 21.79 -4.50
C ILE A 166 -7.46 22.58 -4.20
N HIS A 167 -6.33 22.12 -4.73
CA HIS A 167 -5.08 22.85 -4.67
C HIS A 167 -4.82 23.55 -5.99
N PHE A 168 -4.80 24.89 -5.97
CA PHE A 168 -4.40 25.70 -7.11
C PHE A 168 -2.91 26.01 -7.03
N THR A 169 -2.21 25.85 -8.15
CA THR A 169 -0.81 26.24 -8.29
C THR A 169 -0.66 27.24 -9.44
N ALA A 170 0.29 28.16 -9.34
CA ALA A 170 0.55 29.16 -10.39
C ALA A 170 1.23 28.55 -11.64
N TYR A 171 1.68 27.30 -11.53
CA TYR A 171 2.33 26.52 -12.58
C TYR A 171 1.92 25.06 -12.39
N SER A 172 1.70 24.31 -13.47
CA SER A 172 1.49 22.87 -13.42
C SER A 172 2.63 22.19 -12.63
N VAL A 173 2.40 21.85 -11.36
CA VAL A 173 3.34 21.05 -10.59
C VAL A 173 3.04 19.61 -10.95
N ASP A 174 3.95 19.00 -11.72
CA ASP A 174 3.99 17.55 -11.82
C ASP A 174 4.30 17.01 -10.43
N LEU A 175 3.25 16.63 -9.70
CA LEU A 175 3.36 15.88 -8.47
C LEU A 175 4.17 14.62 -8.80
N LYS A 176 5.25 14.38 -8.05
CA LYS A 176 6.17 13.25 -8.31
C LYS A 176 6.10 12.17 -7.27
N SER A 177 5.64 12.53 -6.07
CA SER A 177 5.55 11.63 -4.93
C SER A 177 4.78 12.30 -3.80
N GLY A 178 4.25 11.48 -2.90
CA GLY A 178 3.78 11.96 -1.60
C GLY A 178 4.23 11.07 -0.45
N VAL A 179 4.16 11.61 0.76
CA VAL A 179 4.46 10.89 2.00
C VAL A 179 3.44 11.26 3.07
N HIS A 180 3.03 10.26 3.84
CA HIS A 180 2.15 10.44 4.98
C HIS A 180 2.97 10.47 6.29
N VAL A 181 2.77 11.50 7.11
CA VAL A 181 3.37 11.65 8.44
C VAL A 181 2.34 12.21 9.41
N ASN A 182 2.06 11.47 10.50
CA ASN A 182 1.18 11.90 11.61
C ASN A 182 -0.18 12.45 11.16
N GLY A 183 -0.88 11.73 10.27
CA GLY A 183 -2.19 12.13 9.76
C GLY A 183 -2.17 13.20 8.67
N VAL A 184 -0.99 13.67 8.23
CA VAL A 184 -0.84 14.68 7.19
C VAL A 184 -0.16 14.06 5.97
N VAL A 185 -0.71 14.33 4.78
CA VAL A 185 -0.10 13.95 3.50
C VAL A 185 0.65 15.15 2.92
N TYR A 186 1.94 14.96 2.65
CA TYR A 186 2.79 15.93 1.99
C TYR A 186 3.05 15.48 0.57
N TRP A 187 2.99 16.42 -0.36
CA TRP A 187 3.22 16.17 -1.77
C TRP A 187 4.45 16.94 -2.25
N LYS A 188 5.17 16.38 -3.23
CA LYS A 188 6.36 16.96 -3.83
C LYS A 188 6.18 17.18 -5.32
#